data_AF-A0A399G0F0-F1
#
_entry.id   AF-A0A399G0F0-F1
#
_cell.length_a   1.000
_cell.length_b   1.000
_cell.length_c   1.000
_cell.angle_alpha   90.00
_cell.angle_beta   90.00
_cell.angle_gamma   90.00
#
_symmetry.space_group_name_H-M   'P 1'
#
loop_
_entity.id
_entity.type
_entity.pdbx_description
1 polymer ?
#
loop_
_entity_poly.entity_id
_entity_poly.type
_entity_poly.pdbx_seq_one_letter_code
_entity_poly.pdbx_strand_id
1 'polypeptide(L)'
;MKAERETVEVIAFVPGYRINGIIHLPVGGRISDLVNIKEKRFVAITKASIYSEGTGRLSYKSEFINLNRDYIILIFPASGASNTQSGLQSNYKISL
;
A
#
# COMPACT_ATOMS: atom_id res chain seq x y z
N MET A 1 -8.14 -13.76 -24.87
CA MET A 1 -8.40 -12.32 -24.73
C MET A 1 -7.68 -11.83 -23.47
N LYS A 2 -6.71 -10.92 -23.57
CA LYS A 2 -5.99 -10.41 -22.39
C LYS A 2 -6.96 -9.52 -21.63
N ALA A 3 -7.44 -9.97 -20.47
CA ALA A 3 -8.31 -9.16 -19.64
C ALA A 3 -7.60 -7.84 -19.31
N GLU A 4 -8.21 -6.73 -19.68
CA GLU A 4 -7.69 -5.40 -19.38
C GLU A 4 -7.70 -5.18 -17.86
N ARG A 5 -6.64 -4.58 -17.33
CA ARG A 5 -6.42 -4.40 -15.90
C ARG A 5 -5.99 -2.97 -15.64
N GLU A 6 -6.53 -2.40 -14.56
CA GLU A 6 -6.10 -1.13 -14.02
C GLU A 6 -5.11 -1.38 -12.87
N THR A 7 -4.05 -0.58 -12.84
CA THR A 7 -3.06 -0.62 -11.77
C THR A 7 -3.38 0.45 -10.74
N VAL A 8 -3.43 0.05 -9.47
CA VAL A 8 -3.61 0.99 -8.36
C VAL A 8 -2.45 0.85 -7.40
N GLU A 9 -1.75 1.97 -7.15
CA GLU A 9 -0.77 2.04 -6.06
C GLU A 9 -1.50 2.02 -4.73
N VAL A 10 -1.06 1.14 -3.83
CA VAL A 10 -1.69 0.94 -2.53
C VAL A 10 -0.67 0.94 -1.41
N ILE A 11 -1.16 1.33 -0.24
CA ILE A 11 -0.49 1.12 1.03
C ILE A 11 -1.35 0.12 1.82
N ALA A 12 -0.75 -0.99 2.25
CA ALA A 12 -1.38 -2.00 3.07
C ALA A 12 -0.62 -2.15 4.39
N PHE A 13 -1.38 -2.31 5.48
CA PHE A 13 -0.84 -2.54 6.83
C PHE A 13 -1.20 -3.95 7.26
N VAL A 14 -0.16 -4.67 7.71
CA VAL A 14 -0.25 -5.98 8.35
C VAL A 14 0.53 -5.93 9.66
N PRO A 15 0.36 -6.90 10.58
CA PRO A 15 1.10 -6.89 11.84
C PRO A 15 2.61 -6.70 11.63
N GLY A 16 3.14 -5.59 12.15
CA GLY A 16 4.57 -5.25 12.12
C GLY A 16 5.10 -4.63 10.82
N TYR A 17 4.30 -4.56 9.75
CA TYR A 17 4.76 -4.08 8.45
C TYR A 17 3.76 -3.20 7.70
N ARG A 18 4.30 -2.19 7.01
CA ARG A 18 3.62 -1.44 5.96
C ARG A 18 4.18 -1.82 4.61
N ILE A 19 3.29 -2.11 3.69
CA ILE A 19 3.60 -2.57 2.35
C ILE A 19 3.11 -1.50 1.37
N ASN A 20 4.03 -0.96 0.59
CA ASN A 20 3.71 -0.10 -0.54
C ASN A 20 3.88 -0.92 -1.82
N GLY A 21 2.93 -0.87 -2.74
CA GLY A 21 3.06 -1.58 -4.01
C GLY A 21 1.88 -1.36 -4.93
N ILE A 22 1.74 -2.21 -5.94
CA ILE A 22 0.73 -2.08 -6.98
C ILE A 22 -0.17 -3.32 -7.00
N ILE A 23 -1.48 -3.12 -6.94
CA ILE A 23 -2.49 -4.15 -7.22
C ILE A 23 -3.04 -3.99 -8.63
N HIS A 24 -3.52 -5.10 -9.20
CA HIS A 24 -4.09 -5.17 -10.55
C HIS A 24 -5.58 -5.51 -10.48
N LEU A 25 -6.42 -4.50 -10.64
CA LEU A 25 -7.87 -4.65 -10.61
C LEU A 25 -8.41 -4.86 -12.02
N PRO A 26 -9.55 -5.57 -12.20
CA PRO A 26 -10.33 -5.43 -13.43
C PRO A 26 -10.67 -3.96 -13.68
N VAL A 27 -10.85 -3.56 -14.94
CA VAL A 27 -11.31 -2.20 -15.29
C VAL A 27 -12.59 -1.87 -14.51
N GLY A 28 -12.59 -0.74 -13.79
CA GLY A 28 -13.70 -0.32 -12.91
C GLY A 28 -13.85 -1.13 -11.62
N GLY A 29 -12.92 -2.03 -11.33
CA GLY A 29 -12.89 -2.83 -10.10
C GLY A 29 -12.55 -2.00 -8.88
N ARG A 30 -13.07 -2.41 -7.71
CA ARG A 30 -12.82 -1.72 -6.43
C ARG A 30 -11.92 -2.55 -5.52
N ILE A 31 -11.11 -1.86 -4.71
CA ILE A 31 -10.28 -2.50 -3.67
C ILE A 31 -11.16 -3.27 -2.68
N SER A 32 -12.32 -2.71 -2.30
CA SER A 32 -13.30 -3.37 -1.42
C SER A 32 -13.70 -4.74 -1.94
N ASP A 33 -13.96 -4.85 -3.24
CA ASP A 33 -14.41 -6.09 -3.86
C ASP A 33 -13.29 -7.11 -3.83
N LEU A 34 -12.06 -6.68 -4.11
CA LEU A 34 -10.86 -7.53 -4.03
C LEU A 34 -10.65 -8.11 -2.62
N VAL A 35 -10.86 -7.30 -1.59
CA VAL A 35 -10.66 -7.72 -0.18
C VAL A 35 -11.77 -8.65 0.28
N ASN A 36 -13.01 -8.45 -0.19
CA ASN A 36 -14.20 -9.18 0.26
C ASN A 36 -14.44 -10.55 -0.40
N ILE A 37 -13.69 -10.93 -1.45
CA ILE A 37 -13.85 -12.25 -2.11
C ILE A 37 -13.43 -13.39 -1.16
N LYS A 38 -14.37 -14.14 -0.60
CA LYS A 38 -14.08 -15.15 0.44
C LYS A 38 -13.27 -16.36 -0.08
N GLU A 39 -13.40 -16.68 -1.36
CA GLU A 39 -12.81 -17.89 -1.97
C GLU A 39 -11.31 -17.72 -2.26
N LYS A 40 -10.83 -16.49 -2.31
CA LYS A 40 -9.42 -16.16 -2.52
C LYS A 40 -8.91 -15.59 -1.20
N ARG A 41 -7.79 -16.10 -0.68
CA ARG A 41 -7.22 -15.62 0.60
C ARG A 41 -6.06 -14.65 0.43
N PHE A 42 -5.59 -14.48 -0.80
CA PHE A 42 -4.43 -13.62 -1.06
C PHE A 42 -4.76 -12.48 -2.01
N VAL A 43 -3.98 -11.41 -1.89
CA VAL A 43 -3.92 -10.26 -2.80
C VAL A 43 -2.53 -10.20 -3.39
N ALA A 44 -2.46 -10.28 -4.72
CA ALA A 44 -1.23 -10.08 -5.44
C ALA A 44 -0.83 -8.60 -5.40
N ILE A 45 0.36 -8.32 -4.90
CA ILE A 45 0.98 -7.00 -4.93
C ILE A 45 2.28 -7.11 -5.71
N THR A 46 2.46 -6.21 -6.68
CA THR A 46 3.66 -6.11 -7.51
C THR A 46 4.48 -4.88 -7.15
N LYS A 47 5.79 -4.91 -7.44
CA LYS A 47 6.75 -3.83 -7.11
C LYS A 47 6.67 -3.42 -5.62
N ALA A 48 6.61 -4.41 -4.74
CA ALA A 48 6.39 -4.21 -3.32
C ALA A 48 7.66 -3.67 -2.62
N SER A 49 7.48 -2.63 -1.81
CA SER A 49 8.43 -2.16 -0.81
C SER A 49 7.83 -2.36 0.58
N ILE A 50 8.50 -3.14 1.42
CA ILE A 50 8.01 -3.56 2.73
C ILE A 50 8.83 -2.84 3.79
N TYR A 51 8.16 -2.08 4.63
CA TYR A 51 8.73 -1.29 5.71
C TYR A 51 8.35 -1.91 7.06
N SER A 52 9.29 -1.99 7.99
CA SER A 52 9.00 -2.32 9.38
C SER A 52 8.31 -1.14 10.05
N GLU A 53 7.12 -1.35 10.61
CA GLU A 53 6.33 -0.26 11.21
C GLU A 53 7.02 0.36 12.42
N GLY A 54 7.69 -0.45 13.26
CA GLY A 54 8.35 0.05 14.47
C GLY A 54 9.56 0.96 14.18
N THR A 55 10.17 0.86 13.01
CA THR A 55 11.39 1.61 12.67
C THR A 55 11.23 2.53 11.45
N GLY A 56 10.16 2.37 10.68
CA GLY A 56 9.97 2.99 9.37
C GLY A 56 10.97 2.54 8.31
N ARG A 57 11.90 1.63 8.63
CA ARG A 57 12.98 1.22 7.73
C ARG A 57 12.46 0.25 6.68
N LEU A 58 12.92 0.44 5.45
CA LEU A 58 12.72 -0.53 4.38
C LEU A 58 13.40 -1.85 4.78
N SER A 59 12.60 -2.90 4.92
CA SER A 59 13.08 -4.25 5.23
C SER A 59 13.32 -5.06 3.96
N TYR A 60 12.41 -4.99 2.98
CA TYR A 60 12.48 -5.80 1.77
C TYR A 60 11.94 -5.06 0.54
N LYS A 61 12.44 -5.46 -0.63
CA LYS A 61 11.84 -5.17 -1.94
C LYS A 61 11.58 -6.49 -2.67
N SER A 62 10.44 -6.59 -3.34
CA SER A 62 10.10 -7.74 -4.17
C SER A 62 9.27 -7.32 -5.38
N GLU A 63 9.53 -7.90 -6.54
CA GLU A 63 8.71 -7.67 -7.74
C GLU A 63 7.30 -8.21 -7.59
N PHE A 64 7.11 -9.21 -6.73
CA PHE A 64 5.82 -9.83 -6.46
C PHE A 64 5.75 -10.34 -5.01
N ILE A 65 4.61 -10.12 -4.37
CA ILE A 65 4.22 -10.79 -3.13
C ILE A 65 2.77 -11.23 -3.22
N ASN A 66 2.45 -12.28 -2.49
CA ASN A 66 1.08 -12.73 -2.28
C ASN A 66 0.69 -12.43 -0.82
N LEU A 67 -0.05 -11.35 -0.61
CA LEU A 67 -0.41 -10.87 0.72
C LEU A 67 -1.65 -11.58 1.24
N ASN A 68 -1.56 -12.24 2.39
CA ASN A 68 -2.72 -12.88 3.01
C ASN A 68 -3.68 -11.81 3.54
N ARG A 69 -4.93 -11.85 3.10
CA ARG A 69 -5.99 -10.90 3.43
C ARG A 69 -6.49 -10.98 4.85
N ASP A 70 -6.42 -12.16 5.46
CA ASP A 70 -6.85 -12.37 6.84
C ASP A 70 -5.99 -11.54 7.83
N TYR A 71 -4.83 -11.05 7.37
CA TYR A 71 -3.91 -10.22 8.14
C TYR A 71 -3.87 -8.76 7.70
N ILE A 72 -4.68 -8.35 6.71
CA ILE A 72 -4.76 -6.95 6.29
C ILE A 72 -5.61 -6.20 7.31
N ILE A 73 -4.96 -5.31 8.06
CA ILE A 73 -5.61 -4.42 9.02
C ILE A 73 -6.23 -3.24 8.27
N LEU A 74 -5.50 -2.70 7.30
CA LEU A 74 -5.89 -1.53 6.52
C LEU A 74 -5.26 -1.59 5.12
N ILE A 75 -6.01 -1.20 4.08
CA ILE A 75 -5.49 -1.02 2.73
C ILE A 75 -6.20 0.16 2.05
N PHE A 76 -5.45 1.03 1.39
CA PHE A 76 -6.02 2.19 0.67
C PHE A 76 -5.14 2.61 -0.52
N PRO A 77 -5.69 3.37 -1.49
CA PRO A 77 -4.93 3.93 -2.60
C PRO A 77 -3.90 4.96 -2.11
N ALA A 78 -2.64 4.84 -2.56
CA ALA A 78 -1.56 5.75 -2.17
C ALA A 78 -1.82 7.21 -2.59
N SER A 79 -2.55 7.43 -3.69
CA SER A 79 -2.88 8.76 -4.21
C SER A 79 -3.70 9.64 -3.26
N GLY A 80 -4.43 9.03 -2.31
CA GLY A 80 -5.21 9.74 -1.30
C GLY A 80 -4.47 10.00 0.01
N ALA A 81 -3.20 9.60 0.13
CA ALA A 81 -2.45 9.68 1.37
C ALA A 81 -1.35 10.74 1.31
N SER A 82 -1.43 11.72 2.22
CA SER A 82 -0.33 12.65 2.50
C SER A 82 0.36 12.23 3.79
N ASN A 83 1.69 12.15 3.75
CA ASN A 83 2.49 11.86 4.94
C ASN A 83 2.65 13.18 5.72
N THR A 84 1.94 13.33 6.83
CA THR A 84 1.96 14.58 7.63
C THR A 84 3.19 14.71 8.54
N GLN A 85 4.17 13.81 8.43
CA GLN A 85 5.43 13.84 9.22
C GLN A 85 6.53 14.71 8.60
N SER A 86 6.18 15.88 8.05
CA SER A 86 7.11 16.95 7.64
C SER A 86 6.91 18.24 8.46
N GLY A 87 6.50 18.10 9.73
CA GLY A 87 6.25 19.19 10.67
C GLY A 87 7.44 19.65 11.52
N LEU A 88 8.67 19.23 11.22
CA LEU A 88 9.87 19.79 11.85
C LEU A 88 10.95 19.94 10.77
N GLN A 89 11.55 21.13 10.69
CA GLN A 89 12.54 21.63 9.72
C GLN A 89 11.98 22.43 8.52
N SER A 90 11.60 23.70 8.78
CA SER A 90 12.21 24.83 8.06
C SER A 90 11.88 26.14 8.77
N ASN A 91 12.93 26.81 9.24
CA ASN A 91 12.90 28.10 9.89
C ASN A 91 12.31 29.18 8.97
N TYR A 92 11.16 29.76 9.33
CA TYR A 92 10.87 31.13 8.91
C TYR A 92 11.33 32.08 10.01
N LYS A 93 12.55 32.61 9.83
CA LYS A 93 13.01 33.81 10.51
C LYS A 93 12.06 34.94 10.11
N ILE A 94 11.29 35.45 11.06
CA ILE A 94 10.71 36.79 10.94
C ILE A 94 11.72 37.72 11.62
N SER A 95 12.51 38.42 10.81
CA SER A 95 13.22 39.60 11.29
C SER A 95 12.20 40.71 11.50
N LEU A 96 12.30 41.36 12.66
CA LEU A 96 11.50 42.49 13.16
C LEU A 96 11.39 43.64 12.15
#